data_AF-A0A7W0XYP6-F1
#
_entry.id   AF-A0A7W0XYP6-F1
#
_cell.length_a   1.000
_cell.length_b   1.000
_cell.length_c   1.000
_cell.angle_alpha   90.00
_cell.angle_beta   90.00
_cell.angle_gamma   90.00
#
_symmetry.space_group_name_H-M   'P 1'
#
loop_
_entity.id
_entity.type
_entity.pdbx_description
1 polymer ?
#
loop_
_entity_poly.entity_id
_entity_poly.type
_entity_poly.pdbx_seq_one_letter_code
_entity_poly.pdbx_strand_id
1 'polypeptide(L)' 'FTFSIANGIGAGFIAWVILRATSGRAREVHPLLWATAALFVVYFAIDPLSGLLGV' A
#
# COMPACT_ATOMS: atom_id res chain seq x y z
N PHE A 1 14.07 4.38 -15.93
CA PHE A 1 12.76 4.70 -16.54
C PHE A 1 12.02 3.44 -17.00
N THR A 2 11.88 2.45 -16.12
CA THR A 2 10.81 1.47 -16.26
C THR A 2 9.95 1.68 -15.03
N PHE A 3 8.81 2.35 -15.19
CA PHE A 3 7.80 2.34 -14.14
C PHE A 3 7.42 0.87 -13.95
N SER A 4 7.76 0.31 -12.79
CA SER A 4 7.32 -1.02 -12.42
C SER A 4 5.79 -1.01 -12.46
N ILE A 5 5.22 -1.72 -13.43
CA ILE A 5 3.76 -1.89 -13.54
C ILE A 5 3.22 -2.47 -12.23
N ALA A 6 3.98 -3.38 -11.60
CA ALA A 6 3.66 -3.93 -10.30
C ALA A 6 3.62 -2.83 -9.21
N ASN A 7 4.54 -1.87 -9.22
CA ASN A 7 4.52 -0.76 -8.25
C ASN A 7 3.33 0.16 -8.50
N GLY A 8 2.97 0.43 -9.77
CA GLY A 8 1.80 1.21 -10.13
C GLY A 8 0.49 0.56 -9.65
N ILE A 9 0.36 -0.76 -9.86
CA ILE A 9 -0.79 -1.54 -9.38
C ILE A 9 -0.83 -1.56 -7.84
N GLY A 10 0.31 -1.77 -7.19
CA GLY A 10 0.42 -1.78 -5.73
C GLY A 10 0.04 -0.44 -5.09
N ALA A 11 0.52 0.67 -5.65
CA ALA A 11 0.16 2.01 -5.19
C ALA A 11 -1.34 2.30 -5.36
N GLY A 12 -1.92 1.95 -6.51
CA GLY A 12 -3.36 2.08 -6.75
C GLY A 12 -4.21 1.23 -5.79
N PHE A 13 -3.74 0.01 -5.50
CA PHE A 13 -4.40 -0.89 -4.54
C PHE A 13 -4.40 -0.31 -3.12
N ILE A 14 -3.25 0.17 -2.63
CA ILE A 14 -3.15 0.82 -1.31
C ILE A 14 -4.07 2.04 -1.24
N ALA A 15 -4.03 2.91 -2.26
CA ALA A 15 -4.87 4.10 -2.31
C ALA A 15 -6.37 3.75 -2.21
N TRP A 16 -6.81 2.71 -2.91
CA TRP A 16 -8.19 2.24 -2.84
C TRP A 16 -8.58 1.74 -1.44
N VAL A 17 -7.72 0.94 -0.79
CA VAL A 17 -7.99 0.45 0.57
C VAL A 17 -8.04 1.60 1.56
N ILE A 18 -7.12 2.57 1.47
CA ILE A 18 -7.11 3.77 2.33
C ILE A 18 -8.40 4.56 2.14
N LEU A 19 -8.78 4.86 0.90
CA LEU A 19 -10.00 5.62 0.60
C LEU A 19 -11.24 4.92 1.17
N ARG A 20 -11.29 3.58 1.08
CA ARG A 20 -12.42 2.80 1.58
C ARG A 20 -12.44 2.75 3.11
N ALA A 21 -11.27 2.74 3.74
CA ALA A 21 -11.12 2.86 5.18
C ALA A 21 -11.56 4.24 5.70
N THR A 22 -11.11 5.33 5.08
CA THR A 22 -11.46 6.70 5.47
C THR A 22 -12.92 7.05 5.17
N SER A 23 -13.54 6.39 4.18
CA SER A 23 -14.97 6.56 3.85
C SER A 23 -15.92 5.86 4.84
N GLY A 24 -15.41 5.29 5.95
CA GLY A 24 -16.22 4.57 6.94
C GLY A 24 -16.69 3.18 6.49
N ARG A 25 -16.30 2.74 5.28
CA ARG A 25 -16.63 1.44 4.69
C ARG A 25 -15.52 0.40 4.91
N ALA A 26 -14.69 0.59 5.94
CA ALA A 26 -13.59 -0.31 6.29
C ALA A 26 -14.02 -1.78 6.45
N ARG A 27 -15.26 -2.00 6.92
CA ARG A 27 -15.86 -3.34 7.13
C ARG A 27 -16.33 -4.04 5.85
N GLU A 28 -16.48 -3.31 4.74
CA GLU A 28 -16.81 -3.91 3.42
C GLU A 28 -15.57 -4.48 2.73
N VAL A 29 -14.37 -4.12 3.21
CA VAL A 29 -13.11 -4.63 2.67
C VAL A 29 -12.84 -5.99 3.29
N HIS A 30 -12.70 -7.01 2.44
CA HIS A 30 -12.42 -8.37 2.88
C HIS A 30 -11.14 -8.41 3.75
N PRO A 31 -11.10 -9.16 4.86
CA PRO A 31 -9.95 -9.20 5.77
C PRO A 31 -8.61 -9.52 5.07
N LEU A 32 -8.63 -10.37 4.05
CA LEU A 32 -7.45 -10.67 3.23
C LEU A 32 -6.91 -9.43 2.49
N LEU A 33 -7.78 -8.54 2.00
CA LEU A 33 -7.35 -7.32 1.31
C LEU A 33 -6.68 -6.35 2.28
N TRP A 34 -7.15 -6.31 3.54
CA TRP A 34 -6.49 -5.55 4.60
C TRP A 34 -5.08 -6.07 4.90
N ALA A 35 -4.92 -7.39 5.01
CA ALA A 35 -3.61 -8.00 5.21
C ALA A 35 -2.65 -7.68 4.05
N THR A 36 -3.09 -7.85 2.81
CA THR A 36 -2.31 -7.53 1.62
C THR A 36 -1.96 -6.04 1.54
N ALA A 37 -2.90 -5.16 1.88
CA ALA A 37 -2.65 -3.72 1.89
C ALA A 37 -1.60 -3.32 2.94
N ALA A 38 -1.66 -3.90 4.14
CA ALA A 38 -0.65 -3.68 5.18
C ALA A 38 0.74 -4.14 4.72
N LEU A 39 0.83 -5.32 4.09
CA LEU A 39 2.07 -5.84 3.48
C LEU A 39 2.63 -4.90 2.41
N PHE A 40 1.78 -4.40 1.52
CA PHE A 40 2.20 -3.42 0.51
C PHE A 40 2.66 -2.11 1.14
N VAL A 41 2.00 -1.60 2.18
CA VAL A 41 2.43 -0.40 2.90
C VAL A 41 3.82 -0.62 3.52
N VAL A 42 4.06 -1.76 4.16
CA VAL A 42 5.39 -2.10 4.69
C VAL A 42 6.43 -2.17 3.57
N TYR A 43 6.12 -2.86 2.48
CA TYR A 43 7.00 -2.96 1.31
C TYR A 43 7.40 -1.58 0.76
N PHE A 44 6.43 -0.70 0.55
CA PHE A 44 6.67 0.66 0.06
C PHE A 44 7.27 1.59 1.12
N ALA A 45 7.15 1.29 2.41
CA ALA A 45 7.76 2.06 3.47
C ALA A 45 9.25 1.73 3.63
N ILE A 46 9.69 0.52 3.29
CA ILE A 46 11.10 0.12 3.40
C ILE A 46 12.00 1.01 2.54
N ASP A 47 11.67 1.23 1.27
CA ASP A 47 12.47 2.08 0.36
C ASP A 47 12.74 3.49 0.91
N PRO A 48 11.73 4.31 1.26
CA PRO A 48 11.94 5.63 1.83
C PRO A 48 12.55 5.57 3.23
N LEU A 49 12.27 4.54 4.03
CA LEU A 49 12.84 4.40 5.36
C LEU A 49 14.34 4.09 5.30
N SER A 50 14.79 3.22 4.40
CA SER A 50 16.23 2.98 4.15
C SER A 50 16.91 4.24 3.65
N GLY A 51 16.27 4.98 2.73
CA GLY A 51 16.76 6.28 2.27
C GLY A 51 16.90 7.33 3.38
N LEU A 52 15.97 7.34 4.35
CA LEU A 52 16.01 8.24 5.51
C LEU A 52 17.03 7.79 6.57
N LEU A 53 17.23 6.48 6.74
CA LEU A 53 18.19 5.90 7.68
C LEU A 53 19.63 5.86 7.14
N GLY A 54 19.82 6.14 5.85
CA GLY A 54 21.15 6.24 5.22
C GLY A 54 21.89 4.90 5.13
N VAL A 55 21.16 3.78 5.14
CA VAL A 55 21.65 2.41 5.01
C VAL A 55 21.31 1.80 3.66
#